data_AF-A0A8R7PRW5-F1
#
_entry.id   AF-A0A8R7PRW5-F1
#
_cell.length_a   1.000
_cell.length_b   1.000
_cell.length_c   1.000
_cell.angle_alpha   90.00
_cell.angle_beta   90.00
_cell.angle_gamma   90.00
#
_symmetry.space_group_name_H-M   'P 1'
#
loop_
_entity.id
_entity.type
_entity.pdbx_description
1 polymer ?
#
loop_
_entity_poly.entity_id
_entity_poly.type
_entity_poly.pdbx_seq_one_letter_code
_entity_poly.pdbx_strand_id
1 'polypeptide(L)'
;MNNCWTSDWLARRGLPHQDACPFCDQHEETISHMLIECVLAREVWAKVFTAMGVPHGAPHVGEPLPDWCARQDTHGRPARTMRTLCLLVMWELWKHRNAIVFDGATVSLQQIMHRIASESKVWRQAELLRGELDAFFVEALEWARRE
;
A
#
# COMPACT_ATOMS: atom_id res chain seq x y z
N MET A 1 6.75 3.30 -17.65
CA MET A 1 5.65 2.78 -16.80
C MET A 1 4.96 3.97 -16.14
N ASN A 2 3.89 4.50 -16.76
CA ASN A 2 3.02 5.56 -16.19
C ASN A 2 1.66 5.51 -16.94
N ASN A 3 1.01 4.33 -16.92
CA ASN A 3 -0.32 4.11 -17.52
C ASN A 3 -1.41 3.91 -16.46
N CYS A 4 -1.12 4.21 -15.19
CA CYS A 4 -2.14 4.21 -14.16
C CYS A 4 -2.89 5.56 -14.23
N TRP A 5 -4.21 5.54 -14.04
CA TRP A 5 -5.07 6.73 -14.03
C TRP A 5 -4.84 7.57 -12.76
N THR A 6 -3.64 8.13 -12.62
CA THR A 6 -3.32 9.17 -11.63
C THR A 6 -3.65 10.55 -12.19
N SER A 7 -3.80 11.54 -11.31
CA SER A 7 -3.99 12.94 -11.72
C SER A 7 -2.86 13.43 -12.64
N ASP A 8 -1.59 12.99 -12.46
CA ASP A 8 -0.48 13.25 -13.41
C ASP A 8 -0.80 12.80 -14.86
N TRP A 9 -1.49 11.67 -15.05
CA TRP A 9 -1.87 11.22 -16.39
C TRP A 9 -3.03 12.04 -16.97
N LEU A 10 -4.00 12.44 -16.13
CA LEU A 10 -5.09 13.33 -16.52
C LEU A 10 -4.57 14.74 -16.87
N ALA A 11 -3.61 15.25 -16.09
CA ALA A 11 -2.91 16.52 -16.30
C ALA A 11 -2.21 16.56 -17.66
N ARG A 12 -1.46 15.51 -17.99
CA ARG A 12 -0.79 15.36 -19.31
C ARG A 12 -1.76 15.31 -20.48
N ARG A 13 -3.05 15.04 -20.24
CA ARG A 13 -4.11 15.04 -21.26
C ARG A 13 -5.04 16.25 -21.18
N GLY A 14 -4.74 17.24 -20.33
CA GLY A 14 -5.56 18.44 -20.16
C GLY A 14 -6.95 18.17 -19.61
N LEU A 15 -7.15 17.03 -18.93
CA LEU A 15 -8.41 16.70 -18.27
C LEU A 15 -8.44 17.29 -16.85
N PRO A 16 -9.62 17.64 -16.32
CA PRO A 16 -9.75 18.07 -14.92
C PRO A 16 -9.14 17.03 -14.00
N HIS A 17 -8.22 17.46 -13.15
CA HIS A 17 -7.52 16.61 -12.20
C HIS A 17 -7.39 17.33 -10.88
N GLN A 18 -7.28 16.58 -9.79
CA GLN A 18 -6.96 17.15 -8.49
C GLN A 18 -5.44 17.32 -8.44
N ASP A 19 -4.98 18.56 -8.25
CA ASP A 19 -3.54 18.85 -8.20
C ASP A 19 -2.88 18.20 -6.99
N ALA A 20 -3.62 18.02 -5.89
CA ALA A 20 -3.12 17.49 -4.62
C ALA A 20 -3.48 16.01 -4.40
N CYS A 21 -2.63 15.31 -3.65
CA CYS A 21 -2.83 13.91 -3.27
C CYS A 21 -4.09 13.75 -2.40
N PRO A 22 -5.06 12.88 -2.79
CA PRO A 22 -6.30 12.67 -2.04
C PRO A 22 -6.13 12.17 -0.59
N PHE A 23 -4.93 11.72 -0.22
CA PHE A 23 -4.63 11.22 1.11
C PHE A 23 -4.13 12.30 2.08
N CYS A 24 -3.33 13.25 1.61
CA CYS A 24 -2.65 14.21 2.49
C CYS A 24 -2.98 15.67 2.17
N ASP A 25 -3.49 15.96 0.96
CA ASP A 25 -3.81 17.30 0.48
C ASP A 25 -2.63 18.30 0.56
N GLN A 26 -1.39 17.79 0.59
CA GLN A 26 -0.17 18.59 0.82
C GLN A 26 0.81 18.59 -0.35
N HIS A 27 0.81 17.53 -1.17
CA HIS A 27 1.76 17.31 -2.25
C HIS A 27 1.04 16.92 -3.53
N GLU A 28 1.70 17.09 -4.67
CA GLU A 28 1.18 16.68 -5.97
C GLU A 28 0.88 15.17 -6.01
N GLU A 29 -0.24 14.81 -6.64
CA GLU A 29 -0.61 13.40 -6.76
C GLU A 29 0.23 12.66 -7.81
N THR A 30 1.32 12.04 -7.36
CA THR A 30 2.12 11.09 -8.16
C THR A 30 1.96 9.65 -7.67
N ILE A 31 2.25 8.66 -8.53
CA ILE A 31 2.23 7.24 -8.14
C ILE A 31 3.21 6.98 -6.99
N SER A 32 4.43 7.53 -7.07
CA SER A 32 5.45 7.38 -6.01
C SER A 32 4.95 7.97 -4.70
N HIS A 33 4.42 9.19 -4.73
CA HIS A 33 3.91 9.83 -3.53
C HIS A 33 2.76 9.02 -2.92
N MET A 34 1.75 8.69 -3.72
CA MET A 34 0.56 8.00 -3.23
C MET A 34 0.87 6.59 -2.68
N LEU A 35 1.80 5.85 -3.30
CA LEU A 35 2.07 4.47 -2.90
C LEU A 35 3.11 4.33 -1.79
N ILE A 36 4.09 5.23 -1.66
CA ILE A 36 5.19 5.02 -0.69
C ILE A 36 5.62 6.27 0.10
N GLU A 37 5.42 7.50 -0.38
CA GLU A 37 5.94 8.70 0.31
C GLU A 37 4.87 9.41 1.16
N CYS A 38 3.61 9.30 0.78
CA CYS A 38 2.49 9.92 1.48
C CYS A 38 2.46 9.47 2.94
N VAL A 39 2.13 10.39 3.85
CA VAL A 39 2.04 10.11 5.29
C VAL A 39 1.16 8.88 5.59
N LEU A 40 0.00 8.77 4.94
CA LEU A 40 -0.90 7.62 5.08
C LEU A 40 -0.24 6.32 4.59
N ALA A 41 0.38 6.34 3.41
CA ALA A 41 1.05 5.18 2.84
C ALA A 41 2.21 4.71 3.72
N ARG A 42 3.01 5.65 4.24
CA ARG A 42 4.11 5.36 5.17
C ARG A 42 3.63 4.71 6.46
N GLU A 43 2.50 5.17 7.01
CA GLU A 43 1.90 4.55 8.20
C GLU A 43 1.40 3.12 7.92
N VAL A 44 0.77 2.89 6.76
CA VAL A 44 0.36 1.54 6.32
C VAL A 44 1.59 0.63 6.21
N TRP A 45 2.64 1.07 5.51
CA TRP A 45 3.86 0.27 5.37
C TRP A 45 4.55 0.01 6.70
N ALA A 46 4.65 1.00 7.58
CA ALA A 46 5.24 0.82 8.90
C ALA A 46 4.50 -0.28 9.69
N LYS A 47 3.16 -0.29 9.66
CA LYS A 47 2.36 -1.34 10.31
C LYS A 47 2.58 -2.71 9.67
N VAL A 48 2.54 -2.79 8.34
CA VAL A 48 2.72 -4.05 7.60
C VAL A 48 4.11 -4.66 7.84
N PHE A 49 5.19 -3.87 7.71
CA PHE A 49 6.55 -4.36 7.89
C PHE A 49 6.90 -4.68 9.35
N THR A 50 6.32 -3.94 10.30
CA THR A 50 6.40 -4.30 11.73
C THR A 50 5.74 -5.66 11.99
N ALA A 51 4.53 -5.88 11.46
CA ALA A 51 3.82 -7.15 11.60
C ALA A 51 4.56 -8.34 10.97
N MET A 52 5.39 -8.09 9.95
CA MET A 52 6.24 -9.13 9.36
C MET A 52 7.54 -9.41 10.13
N GLY A 53 7.86 -8.60 11.14
CA GLY A 53 9.13 -8.67 11.88
C GLY A 53 10.32 -8.07 11.12
N VAL A 54 10.08 -7.25 10.10
CA VAL A 54 11.11 -6.64 9.24
C VAL A 54 10.87 -5.13 9.07
N PRO A 55 10.86 -4.33 10.15
CA PRO A 55 10.49 -2.91 10.09
C PRO A 55 11.34 -2.08 9.12
N HIS A 56 12.60 -2.45 8.90
CA HIS A 56 13.52 -1.82 7.94
C HIS A 56 13.13 -2.03 6.46
N GLY A 57 12.15 -2.89 6.16
CA GLY A 57 11.63 -3.07 4.80
C GLY A 57 10.71 -1.93 4.34
N ALA A 58 10.17 -1.13 5.28
CA ALA A 58 9.32 0.02 4.95
C ALA A 58 10.08 1.07 4.12
N PRO A 59 9.38 1.85 3.26
CA PRO A 59 10.01 2.91 2.46
C PRO A 59 10.68 3.99 3.31
N HIS A 60 11.85 4.44 2.86
CA HIS A 60 12.52 5.62 3.41
C HIS A 60 11.98 6.91 2.78
N VAL A 61 12.17 8.03 3.47
CA VAL A 61 11.78 9.34 2.94
C VAL A 61 12.63 9.68 1.72
N GLY A 62 12.00 10.02 0.60
CA GLY A 62 12.68 10.34 -0.66
C GLY A 62 13.25 9.12 -1.40
N GLU A 63 12.89 7.90 -0.99
CA GLU A 63 13.31 6.69 -1.68
C GLU A 63 12.49 6.50 -2.97
N PRO A 64 13.12 6.36 -4.16
CA PRO A 64 12.39 6.11 -5.38
C PRO A 64 11.64 4.77 -5.33
N LEU A 65 10.39 4.77 -5.81
CA LEU A 65 9.54 3.57 -5.85
C LEU A 65 10.21 2.35 -6.52
N PRO A 66 10.92 2.47 -7.65
CA PRO A 66 11.60 1.33 -8.27
C PRO A 66 12.69 0.72 -7.36
N ASP A 67 13.45 1.57 -6.68
CA ASP A 67 14.57 1.16 -5.82
C ASP A 67 14.03 0.47 -4.56
N TRP A 68 12.98 1.05 -3.96
CA TRP A 68 12.27 0.44 -2.84
C TRP A 68 11.72 -0.94 -3.21
N CYS A 69 11.08 -1.07 -4.38
CA CYS A 69 10.56 -2.35 -4.87
C CYS A 69 11.67 -3.38 -5.07
N ALA A 70 12.81 -2.98 -5.64
CA ALA A 70 13.92 -3.88 -5.98
C ALA A 70 14.57 -4.51 -4.73
N ARG A 71 14.61 -3.80 -3.60
CA ARG A 71 15.23 -4.33 -2.36
C ARG A 71 14.35 -5.27 -1.54
N GLN A 72 13.07 -5.43 -1.88
CA GLN A 72 12.14 -6.24 -1.07
C GLN A 72 12.49 -7.74 -1.05
N ASP A 73 13.26 -8.21 -2.03
CA ASP A 73 13.69 -9.61 -2.09
C ASP A 73 14.79 -9.96 -1.05
N THR A 74 15.29 -8.99 -0.28
CA THR A 74 16.48 -9.14 0.60
C THR A 74 16.18 -9.40 2.08
N HIS A 75 14.91 -9.53 2.48
CA HIS A 75 14.51 -9.54 3.89
C HIS A 75 14.46 -10.92 4.57
N GLY A 76 15.19 -11.93 4.05
CA GLY A 76 15.18 -13.29 4.63
C GLY A 76 13.83 -14.00 4.53
N ARG A 77 12.92 -13.48 3.70
CA ARG A 77 11.60 -14.06 3.37
C ARG A 77 11.61 -14.50 1.90
N PRO A 78 10.75 -15.44 1.48
CA PRO A 78 10.63 -15.80 0.07
C PRO A 78 10.27 -14.57 -0.78
N ALA A 79 11.10 -14.24 -1.77
CA ALA A 79 10.92 -13.11 -2.68
C ALA A 79 9.52 -13.06 -3.32
N ARG A 80 8.95 -14.23 -3.64
CA ARG A 80 7.58 -14.33 -4.15
C ARG A 80 6.55 -13.80 -3.13
N THR A 81 6.65 -14.25 -1.88
CA THR A 81 5.73 -13.85 -0.80
C THR A 81 5.82 -12.36 -0.53
N MET A 82 7.03 -11.80 -0.47
CA MET A 82 7.21 -10.37 -0.24
C MET A 82 6.60 -9.55 -1.39
N ARG A 83 6.91 -9.90 -2.64
CA ARG A 83 6.33 -9.23 -3.81
C ARG A 83 4.80 -9.32 -3.84
N THR A 84 4.24 -10.49 -3.52
CA THR A 84 2.78 -10.67 -3.45
C THR A 84 2.16 -9.78 -2.36
N LEU A 85 2.75 -9.69 -1.18
CA LEU A 85 2.25 -8.80 -0.13
C LEU A 85 2.39 -7.33 -0.50
N CYS A 86 3.54 -6.91 -1.04
CA CYS A 86 3.73 -5.53 -1.50
C CYS A 86 2.70 -5.15 -2.56
N LEU A 87 2.42 -6.05 -3.51
CA LEU A 87 1.38 -5.84 -4.52
C LEU A 87 -0.01 -5.71 -3.88
N LEU A 88 -0.34 -6.53 -2.87
CA LEU A 88 -1.61 -6.42 -2.14
C LEU A 88 -1.76 -5.05 -1.48
N VAL A 89 -0.73 -4.60 -0.75
CA VAL A 89 -0.79 -3.30 -0.04
C VAL A 89 -0.90 -2.13 -1.01
N MET A 90 -0.10 -2.14 -2.09
CA MET A 90 -0.22 -1.12 -3.15
C MET A 90 -1.59 -1.12 -3.79
N TRP A 91 -2.17 -2.29 -4.02
CA TRP A 91 -3.51 -2.43 -4.57
C TRP A 91 -4.58 -1.88 -3.64
N GLU A 92 -4.50 -2.13 -2.33
CA GLU A 92 -5.45 -1.57 -1.36
C GLU A 92 -5.31 -0.05 -1.24
N LEU A 93 -4.10 0.49 -1.24
CA LEU A 93 -3.87 1.94 -1.29
C LEU A 93 -4.51 2.54 -2.55
N TRP A 94 -4.25 1.95 -3.72
CA TRP A 94 -4.83 2.38 -4.98
C TRP A 94 -6.37 2.35 -4.97
N LYS A 95 -6.97 1.26 -4.47
CA LYS A 95 -8.43 1.15 -4.32
C LYS A 95 -8.99 2.21 -3.38
N HIS A 96 -8.33 2.48 -2.25
CA HIS A 96 -8.77 3.50 -1.30
C HIS A 96 -8.73 4.90 -1.92
N ARG A 97 -7.66 5.22 -2.66
CA ARG A 97 -7.58 6.46 -3.44
C ARG A 97 -8.76 6.60 -4.40
N ASN A 98 -9.08 5.54 -5.15
CA ASN A 98 -10.20 5.58 -6.08
C ASN A 98 -11.54 5.77 -5.38
N ALA A 99 -11.76 5.14 -4.22
CA ALA A 99 -12.97 5.37 -3.44
C ALA A 99 -13.09 6.82 -2.95
N ILE A 100 -11.98 7.47 -2.58
CA ILE A 100 -11.99 8.90 -2.21
C ILE A 100 -12.38 9.75 -3.42
N VAL A 101 -11.75 9.52 -4.57
CA VAL A 101 -11.92 10.35 -5.77
C VAL A 101 -13.29 10.15 -6.43
N PHE A 102 -13.80 8.92 -6.49
CA PHE A 102 -15.01 8.59 -7.24
C PHE A 102 -16.25 8.38 -6.38
N ASP A 103 -16.08 7.93 -5.13
CA ASP A 103 -17.20 7.59 -4.24
C ASP A 103 -17.34 8.57 -3.06
N GLY A 104 -16.48 9.59 -2.97
CA GLY A 104 -16.49 10.58 -1.88
C GLY A 104 -16.12 10.00 -0.51
N ALA A 105 -15.39 8.88 -0.49
CA ALA A 105 -14.92 8.27 0.75
C ALA A 105 -13.93 9.18 1.50
N THR A 106 -13.77 8.96 2.80
CA THR A 106 -12.80 9.68 3.62
C THR A 106 -11.48 8.91 3.75
N VAL A 107 -10.40 9.62 4.05
CA VAL A 107 -9.10 8.99 4.35
C VAL A 107 -9.23 8.17 5.63
N SER A 108 -8.88 6.87 5.57
CA SER A 108 -8.98 5.99 6.73
C SER A 108 -7.91 4.91 6.71
N LEU A 109 -6.94 5.03 7.62
CA LEU A 109 -5.93 4.00 7.87
C LEU A 109 -6.59 2.68 8.28
N GLN A 110 -7.59 2.75 9.16
CA GLN A 110 -8.28 1.57 9.69
C GLN A 110 -8.95 0.76 8.58
N GLN A 111 -9.65 1.42 7.64
CA GLN A 111 -10.29 0.74 6.52
C GLN A 111 -9.27 0.06 5.61
N ILE A 112 -8.13 0.71 5.34
CA ILE A 112 -7.05 0.11 4.54
C ILE A 112 -6.48 -1.12 5.26
N MET A 113 -6.15 -1.01 6.55
CA MET A 113 -5.59 -2.13 7.32
C MET A 113 -6.59 -3.30 7.42
N HIS A 114 -7.87 -3.02 7.61
CA HIS A 114 -8.93 -4.03 7.61
C HIS A 114 -9.01 -4.75 6.26
N ARG A 115 -8.98 -4.02 5.15
CA ARG A 115 -9.00 -4.62 3.80
C ARG A 115 -7.77 -5.48 3.55
N ILE A 116 -6.57 -4.99 3.86
CA ILE A 116 -5.32 -5.77 3.78
C ILE A 116 -5.44 -7.06 4.60
N ALA A 117 -5.97 -6.99 5.82
CA ALA A 117 -6.18 -8.16 6.67
C ALA A 117 -7.19 -9.15 6.08
N SER A 118 -8.29 -8.67 5.52
CA SER A 118 -9.31 -9.52 4.90
C SER A 118 -8.80 -10.23 3.65
N GLU A 119 -8.15 -9.49 2.74
CA GLU A 119 -7.63 -9.99 1.48
C GLU A 119 -6.44 -10.93 1.69
N SER A 120 -5.53 -10.60 2.61
CA SER A 120 -4.39 -11.48 2.92
C SER A 120 -4.84 -12.86 3.44
N LYS A 121 -5.97 -12.95 4.17
CA LYS A 121 -6.54 -14.25 4.57
C LYS A 121 -7.02 -15.05 3.36
N VAL A 122 -7.74 -14.41 2.43
CA VAL A 122 -8.18 -15.05 1.17
C VAL A 122 -6.97 -15.53 0.36
N TRP A 123 -5.93 -14.72 0.28
CA TRP A 123 -4.71 -15.05 -0.48
C TRP A 123 -3.88 -16.15 0.19
N ARG A 124 -3.93 -16.27 1.52
CA ARG A 124 -3.37 -17.43 2.25
C ARG A 124 -4.12 -18.71 1.89
N GLN A 125 -5.45 -18.67 1.90
CA GLN A 125 -6.29 -19.82 1.55
C GLN A 125 -6.09 -20.25 0.09
N ALA A 126 -5.83 -19.30 -0.81
CA ALA A 126 -5.49 -19.55 -2.21
C ALA A 126 -4.00 -19.91 -2.46
N GLU A 127 -3.21 -20.11 -1.40
CA GLU A 127 -1.77 -20.39 -1.45
C GLU A 127 -0.91 -19.36 -2.23
N LEU A 128 -1.35 -18.11 -2.28
CA LEU A 128 -0.60 -17.00 -2.90
C LEU A 128 0.42 -16.41 -1.91
N LEU A 129 0.07 -16.38 -0.62
CA LEU A 129 0.97 -15.99 0.48
C LEU A 129 1.48 -17.25 1.18
N ARG A 130 2.72 -17.66 0.86
CA ARG A 130 3.37 -18.87 1.42
C ARG A 130 4.48 -18.50 2.42
N GLY A 131 4.75 -19.39 3.37
CA GLY A 131 5.85 -19.27 4.34
C GLY A 131 5.41 -18.77 5.72
N GLU A 132 6.37 -18.59 6.62
CA GLU A 132 6.18 -18.21 8.03
C GLU A 132 5.74 -16.74 8.17
N LEU A 133 4.49 -16.46 7.85
CA LEU A 133 3.83 -15.16 8.05
C LEU A 133 2.89 -15.17 9.27
N ASP A 134 3.06 -16.11 10.20
CA ASP A 134 2.11 -16.27 11.30
C ASP A 134 2.04 -15.02 12.19
N ALA A 135 3.17 -14.35 12.45
CA ALA A 135 3.19 -13.06 13.14
C ALA A 135 2.38 -11.98 12.40
N PHE A 136 2.51 -11.91 11.07
CA PHE A 136 1.72 -10.98 10.24
C PHE A 136 0.22 -11.31 10.32
N PHE A 137 -0.15 -12.59 10.30
CA PHE A 137 -1.56 -12.99 10.37
C PHE A 137 -2.18 -12.77 11.75
N VAL A 138 -1.40 -12.86 12.84
CA VAL A 138 -1.86 -12.49 14.19
C VAL A 138 -2.20 -10.99 14.24
N GLU A 139 -1.30 -10.14 13.77
CA GLU A 139 -1.54 -8.69 13.69
C GLU A 139 -2.71 -8.35 12.76
N ALA A 140 -2.80 -9.00 11.60
CA ALA A 140 -3.91 -8.84 10.67
C ALA A 140 -5.27 -9.22 11.32
N LEU A 141 -5.30 -10.24 12.19
CA LEU A 141 -6.51 -10.57 12.96
C LEU A 141 -6.89 -9.49 13.96
N GLU A 142 -5.93 -8.74 14.51
CA GLU A 142 -6.25 -7.58 15.35
C GLU A 142 -6.78 -6.41 14.54
N TRP A 143 -6.19 -6.13 13.38
CA TRP A 143 -6.70 -5.08 12.48
C TRP A 143 -8.12 -5.36 12.00
N ALA A 144 -8.45 -6.63 11.79
CA ALA A 144 -9.81 -7.05 11.43
C ALA A 144 -10.83 -6.96 12.59
N ARG A 145 -10.38 -6.88 13.85
CA ARG A 145 -11.24 -6.86 15.04
C ARG A 145 -11.55 -5.46 15.57
N ARG A 146 -10.78 -4.45 15.17
CA ARG A 146 -11.01 -3.05 15.55
C ARG A 146 -12.01 -2.48 14.55
N GLU A 147 -13.29 -2.45 14.93
CA GLU A 147 -14.37 -1.70 14.27
C GLU A 147 -14.52 -0.32 14.89
#